data_AF-A0A836W5Z3-F1
#
_entry.id   AF-A0A836W5Z3-F1
#
_cell.length_a   1.000
_cell.length_b   1.000
_cell.length_c   1.000
_cell.angle_alpha   90.00
_cell.angle_beta   90.00
_cell.angle_gamma   90.00
#
_symmetry.space_group_name_H-M   'P 1'
#
loop_
_entity.id
_entity.type
_entity.pdbx_description
1 polymer ?
#
loop_
_entity_poly.entity_id
_entity_poly.type
_entity_poly.pdbx_seq_one_letter_code
_entity_poly.pdbx_strand_id
1 'polypeptide(L)' 'DEPTGNLDDQTATEIMYLLEKINKQGTAVLMATHNNTLIKQFPHRVISINEGEMNRG' A
#
# COMPACT_ATOMS: atom_id res chain seq x y z
N ASP A 1 2.81 -9.47 -0.69
CA ASP A 1 1.55 -9.54 -1.44
C ASP A 1 0.40 -8.97 -0.63
N GLU A 2 0.34 -9.19 0.68
CA GLU A 2 -0.41 -8.32 1.58
C GLU A 2 0.36 -8.17 2.90
N PRO A 3 1.24 -7.15 3.04
CA PRO A 3 2.07 -7.02 4.24
C PRO A 3 1.26 -6.68 5.50
N THR A 4 -0.01 -6.30 5.35
CA THR A 4 -0.90 -5.87 6.42
C THR A 4 -2.12 -6.78 6.63
N GLY A 5 -2.25 -7.88 5.88
CA GLY A 5 -3.50 -8.65 5.77
C GLY A 5 -3.96 -9.40 7.03
N ASN A 6 -3.23 -9.32 8.15
CA ASN A 6 -3.57 -9.92 9.45
C ASN A 6 -3.05 -9.09 10.63
N LEU A 7 -2.75 -7.81 10.39
CA LEU A 7 -2.21 -6.92 11.40
C LEU A 7 -3.29 -5.97 11.89
N ASP A 8 -3.22 -5.59 13.16
CA ASP A 8 -4.01 -4.50 13.68
C ASP A 8 -3.63 -3.17 12.97
N ASP A 9 -4.54 -2.21 13.00
CA ASP A 9 -4.40 -0.94 12.28
C ASP A 9 -3.10 -0.18 12.65
N GLN A 10 -2.64 -0.29 13.89
CA GLN A 10 -1.42 0.37 14.35
C GLN A 10 -0.19 -0.26 13.70
N THR A 11 -0.05 -1.58 13.80
CA THR A 11 1.10 -2.29 13.21
C THR A 11 1.14 -2.12 11.69
N ALA A 12 -0.02 -2.14 11.02
CA ALA A 12 -0.11 -1.89 9.59
C ALA A 12 0.39 -0.48 9.19
N THR A 13 0.06 0.53 10.00
CA THR A 13 0.50 1.91 9.81
C THR A 13 2.02 2.06 9.98
N GLU A 14 2.61 1.40 10.98
CA GLU A 14 4.05 1.40 11.21
C GLU A 14 4.83 0.81 10.02
N ILE A 15 4.32 -0.27 9.43
CA ILE A 15 4.89 -0.87 8.20
C ILE A 15 4.82 0.12 7.05
N MET A 16 3.71 0.85 6.88
CA MET A 16 3.57 1.86 5.84
C MET A 16 4.62 2.97 5.96
N TYR A 17 4.86 3.47 7.18
CA TYR A 17 5.92 4.46 7.42
C TYR A 17 7.33 3.93 7.08
N LEU A 18 7.60 2.65 7.38
CA LEU A 18 8.87 2.03 7.00
C LEU A 18 9.03 1.96 5.48
N LEU A 19 7.98 1.52 4.77
CA LEU A 19 7.97 1.45 3.31
C LEU A 19 8.12 2.83 2.68
N GLU A 20 7.50 3.87 3.25
CA GLU A 20 7.64 5.25 2.80
C GLU A 20 9.08 5.76 2.97
N LYS A 21 9.74 5.44 4.10
CA LYS A 21 11.14 5.78 4.33
C LYS A 21 12.06 5.12 3.28
N ILE A 22 11.82 3.84 2.98
CA ILE A 22 12.56 3.11 1.94
C ILE A 22 12.31 3.74 0.56
N ASN A 23 11.06 4.11 0.27
CA ASN A 23 10.72 4.77 -0.98
C ASN A 23 11.42 6.13 -1.14
N LYS A 24 11.47 6.94 -0.07
CA LYS A 24 12.19 8.22 -0.03
C LYS A 24 13.70 8.09 -0.24
N GLN A 25 14.27 6.89 -0.04
CA GLN A 25 15.69 6.60 -0.32
C GLN A 25 15.95 6.26 -1.80
N GLY A 26 14.92 6.31 -2.66
CA GLY A 26 15.03 6.05 -4.10
C GLY A 26 14.64 4.64 -4.54
N THR A 27 14.20 3.80 -3.59
CA THR A 27 13.74 2.44 -3.88
C THR A 27 12.29 2.47 -4.35
N ALA A 28 12.00 1.88 -5.52
CA ALA A 28 10.62 1.66 -5.95
C ALA A 28 9.96 0.60 -5.06
N VAL A 29 8.78 0.90 -4.53
CA VAL A 29 7.98 -0.02 -3.70
C VAL A 29 6.68 -0.33 -4.43
N LEU A 30 6.38 -1.63 -4.58
CA LEU A 30 5.10 -2.13 -5.09
C LEU A 30 4.43 -2.96 -3.97
N MET A 31 3.19 -2.60 -3.66
CA MET A 31 2.40 -3.26 -2.62
C MET A 31 0.99 -3.52 -3.14
N ALA A 32 0.48 -4.73 -2.88
CA ALA A 32 -0.94 -5.04 -3.01
C ALA A 32 -1.59 -5.04 -1.61
N THR A 33 -2.82 -4.54 -1.54
CA THR A 33 -3.60 -4.48 -0.30
C THR A 33 -5.08 -4.31 -0.63
N HIS A 34 -5.95 -4.87 0.22
CA HIS A 34 -7.39 -4.60 0.23
C HIS A 34 -7.78 -3.51 1.23
N ASN A 35 -6.82 -2.91 1.96
CA ASN A 35 -7.08 -1.92 3.00
C ASN A 35 -7.20 -0.50 2.41
N ASN A 36 -8.45 -0.11 2.11
CA ASN A 36 -8.78 1.21 1.58
C ASN A 36 -8.45 2.36 2.55
N THR A 37 -8.43 2.12 3.86
CA THR A 37 -8.11 3.15 4.86
C THR A 37 -6.63 3.54 4.78
N LEU A 38 -5.74 2.56 4.66
CA LEU A 38 -4.30 2.82 4.47
C LEU A 38 -4.02 3.57 3.17
N ILE A 39 -4.67 3.17 2.07
CA ILE A 39 -4.52 3.87 0.78
C ILE A 39 -4.91 5.35 0.89
N LYS A 40 -5.98 5.67 1.63
CA LYS A 40 -6.42 7.06 1.87
C LYS A 40 -5.45 7.85 2.74
N GLN A 41 -4.82 7.20 3.72
CA GLN A 41 -3.85 7.84 4.63
C GLN A 41 -2.49 8.07 3.97
N PHE A 42 -2.09 7.19 3.05
CA PHE A 42 -0.80 7.21 2.35
C PHE A 42 -1.02 7.36 0.84
N PRO A 43 -1.37 8.57 0.35
CA PRO A 43 -1.71 8.78 -1.05
C PRO A 43 -0.46 8.62 -1.95
N HIS A 44 -0.46 7.54 -2.72
CA HIS A 44 0.51 7.28 -3.77
C HIS A 44 -0.21 6.88 -5.07
N ARG A 45 0.53 6.56 -6.12
CA ARG A 45 -0.07 6.01 -7.34
C ARG A 45 -0.80 4.71 -7.02
N VAL A 46 -2.12 4.69 -7.23
CA VAL A 46 -2.96 3.51 -7.04
C VAL A 46 -3.30 2.90 -8.38
N ILE A 47 -3.22 1.58 -8.47
CA ILE A 47 -3.68 0.80 -9.61
C ILE A 47 -4.71 -0.20 -9.07
N SER A 48 -5.93 -0.12 -9.55
CA SER A 48 -7.01 -1.04 -9.19
C SER A 48 -7.10 -2.15 -10.21
N ILE A 49 -7.15 -3.40 -9.76
CA ILE A 49 -7.36 -4.56 -10.63
C ILE A 49 -8.73 -5.13 -10.29
N ASN A 50 -9.61 -5.27 -11.29
CA ASN A 50 -10.92 -5.88 -11.14
C ASN A 50 -11.19 -6.80 -12.33
N GLU A 51 -11.65 -8.02 -12.08
CA GLU A 51 -11.95 -9.03 -13.11
C GLU A 51 -10.82 -9.27 -14.14
N GLY A 52 -9.56 -9.13 -13.71
CA GLY A 52 -8.39 -9.26 -14.59
C GLY A 52 -8.08 -8.01 -15.43
N GLU A 53 -8.88 -6.96 -15.33
CA GLU A 53 -8.64 -5.67 -15.96
C GLU A 53 -7.94 -4.70 -14.99
N MET A 54 -6.96 -3.98 -15.52
CA MET A 54 -6.21 -2.96 -14.78
C MET A 54 -6.77 -1.57 -15.07
N ASN A 55 -7.27 -0.91 -14.03
CA ASN A 55 -7.74 0.47 -14.06
C ASN A 55 -6.75 1.38 -13.34
N ARG A 56 -6.41 2.50 -13.99
CA ARG A 56 -5.64 3.57 -13.35
C ARG A 56 -6.64 4.50 -12.66
N GLY A 57 -6.54 4.59 -11.33
CA GLY A 57 -7.22 5.61 -10.54
C GLY A 57 -6.57 6.98 -10.68
#